data_AF-A0A6B3A8P6-F1
#
_entry.id   AF-A0A6B3A8P6-F1
#
_cell.length_a   1.000
_cell.length_b   1.000
_cell.length_c   1.000
_cell.angle_alpha   90.00
_cell.angle_beta   90.00
_cell.angle_gamma   90.00
#
_symmetry.space_group_name_H-M   'P 1'
#
loop_
_entity.id
_entity.type
_entity.pdbx_description
1 polymer ?
#
loop_
_entity_poly.entity_id
_entity_poly.type
_entity_poly.pdbx_seq_one_letter_code
_entity_poly.pdbx_strand_id
1 'polypeptide(L)'
;MTVTALPARTTHEGAPAHHGGALAVRPDQTMWTPEQAAVLRQSGIKDNVAAAELSSFLHLCQRTGLDPFSRQIYLIGRWSKKDGRDVYTPQTGIDGYRVIAQRVTAQTGGTYGYEDTVWCDQSGRWRDVWLAPEPPAAAKVTVIRNGQRFSAVAAFREYVQTFPDGNPKGLWAKMPAGQIAKCAEALALRKAFPHDLAGVYTAEEMAQAENAEQEQAAPEQPRRAQRAEPGPWEQQAPPTQQAPRRDFLAEAQAAADADEVRALWSIAKRAGA
;
A
#
# COMPACT_ATOMS: atom_id res chain seq x y z
N MET A 1 47.92 22.94 -55.94
CA MET A 1 47.86 22.47 -54.54
C MET A 1 46.40 22.54 -54.11
N THR A 2 45.70 21.42 -54.14
CA THR A 2 44.25 21.35 -53.89
C THR A 2 44.05 20.68 -52.54
N VAL A 3 43.58 21.43 -51.55
CA VAL A 3 43.32 20.91 -50.21
C VAL A 3 41.89 20.38 -50.16
N THR A 4 41.76 19.06 -50.07
CA THR A 4 40.47 18.37 -49.87
C THR A 4 40.04 18.52 -48.42
N ALA A 5 38.92 19.20 -48.18
CA ALA A 5 38.31 19.30 -46.86
C ALA A 5 37.62 17.97 -46.47
N LEU A 6 37.96 17.43 -45.30
CA LEU A 6 37.29 16.27 -44.70
C LEU A 6 35.93 16.69 -44.11
N PRO A 7 34.87 15.87 -44.23
CA PRO A 7 33.56 16.19 -43.65
C PRO A 7 33.57 16.00 -42.13
N ALA A 8 32.90 16.94 -41.44
CA ALA A 8 32.69 16.91 -40.01
C ALA A 8 31.85 15.68 -39.60
N ARG A 9 32.36 14.89 -38.66
CA ARG A 9 31.61 13.81 -38.01
C ARG A 9 30.55 14.45 -37.12
N THR A 10 29.28 14.33 -37.51
CA THR A 10 28.15 14.48 -36.60
C THR A 10 28.20 13.35 -35.59
N THR A 11 28.60 13.67 -34.36
CA THR A 11 28.42 12.79 -33.21
C THR A 11 26.92 12.72 -32.89
N HIS A 12 26.26 11.62 -33.26
CA HIS A 12 25.00 11.26 -32.64
C HIS A 12 25.28 10.99 -31.16
N GLU A 13 24.92 11.94 -30.31
CA GLU A 13 24.84 11.77 -28.87
C GLU A 13 23.76 10.71 -28.61
N GLY A 14 24.20 9.47 -28.40
CA GLY A 14 23.33 8.34 -28.10
C GLY A 14 22.60 8.61 -26.79
N ALA A 15 21.27 8.55 -26.83
CA ALA A 15 20.45 8.50 -25.62
C ALA A 15 21.00 7.43 -24.66
N PRO A 16 21.01 7.67 -23.34
CA PRO A 16 21.56 6.71 -22.39
C PRO A 16 20.87 5.35 -22.56
N ALA A 17 21.66 4.31 -22.78
CA ALA A 17 21.16 2.95 -22.89
C ALA A 17 20.42 2.57 -21.60
N HIS A 18 19.15 2.21 -21.72
CA HIS A 18 18.40 1.65 -20.60
C HIS A 18 19.05 0.31 -20.21
N HIS A 19 19.76 0.29 -19.09
CA HIS A 19 20.23 -0.95 -18.46
C HIS A 19 19.03 -1.69 -17.83
N GLY A 20 18.15 -2.24 -18.65
CA GLY A 20 17.01 -3.05 -18.21
C GLY A 20 17.29 -4.54 -18.37
N GLY A 21 17.29 -5.30 -17.27
CA GLY A 21 17.26 -6.76 -17.34
C GLY A 21 15.92 -7.26 -17.90
N ALA A 22 15.82 -8.55 -18.25
CA ALA A 22 14.61 -9.13 -18.87
C ALA A 22 13.30 -8.93 -18.06
N LEU A 23 13.41 -8.70 -16.75
CA LEU A 23 12.27 -8.46 -15.86
C LEU A 23 11.85 -6.99 -15.78
N ALA A 24 12.61 -6.05 -16.35
CA ALA A 24 12.36 -4.62 -16.20
C ALA A 24 10.94 -4.23 -16.62
N VAL A 25 10.28 -3.46 -15.76
CA VAL A 25 8.94 -2.92 -16.00
C VAL A 25 9.04 -1.84 -17.08
N ARG A 26 8.37 -2.04 -18.22
CA ARG A 26 8.38 -1.07 -19.33
C ARG A 26 7.24 -0.05 -19.20
N PRO A 27 7.43 1.21 -19.64
CA PRO A 27 6.38 2.24 -19.56
C PRO A 27 5.13 1.92 -20.41
N ASP A 28 5.30 1.19 -21.51
CA ASP A 28 4.27 0.85 -22.49
C ASP A 28 3.60 -0.51 -22.24
N GLN A 29 4.08 -1.31 -21.27
CA GLN A 29 3.50 -2.63 -21.01
C GLN A 29 2.10 -2.51 -20.38
N THR A 30 1.14 -3.25 -20.90
CA THR A 30 -0.24 -3.26 -20.38
C THR A 30 -0.53 -4.44 -19.45
N MET A 31 0.37 -5.42 -19.42
CA MET A 31 0.28 -6.63 -18.61
C MET A 31 1.67 -7.12 -18.19
N TRP A 32 1.69 -7.92 -17.13
CA TRP A 32 2.89 -8.64 -16.68
C TRP A 32 3.29 -9.71 -17.70
N THR A 33 4.58 -9.83 -18.01
CA THR A 33 5.06 -10.95 -18.84
C THR A 33 5.02 -12.27 -18.04
N PRO A 34 5.03 -13.43 -18.71
CA PRO A 34 5.10 -14.72 -18.04
C PRO A 34 6.27 -14.85 -17.05
N GLU A 35 7.44 -14.31 -17.41
CA GLU A 35 8.65 -14.32 -16.58
C GLU A 35 8.50 -13.42 -15.36
N GLN A 36 7.98 -12.21 -15.55
CA GLN A 36 7.67 -11.29 -14.45
C GLN A 36 6.66 -11.91 -13.49
N ALA A 37 5.58 -12.50 -14.01
CA ALA A 37 4.55 -13.16 -13.20
C ALA A 37 5.11 -14.34 -12.41
N ALA A 38 6.02 -15.14 -12.99
CA ALA A 38 6.66 -16.25 -12.29
C ALA A 38 7.50 -15.77 -11.09
N VAL A 39 8.29 -14.71 -11.27
CA VAL A 39 9.09 -14.13 -10.18
C VAL A 39 8.22 -13.47 -9.12
N LEU A 40 7.15 -12.78 -9.53
CA LEU A 40 6.17 -12.19 -8.62
C LEU A 40 5.47 -13.25 -7.76
N ARG A 41 5.12 -14.42 -8.30
CA ARG A 41 4.58 -15.52 -7.49
C ARG A 41 5.59 -16.02 -6.47
N GLN A 42 6.84 -16.18 -6.88
CA GLN A 42 7.91 -16.62 -5.97
C GLN A 42 8.17 -15.62 -4.83
N SER A 43 7.88 -14.33 -5.03
CA SER A 43 8.01 -13.31 -3.98
C SER A 43 6.89 -13.31 -2.93
N GLY A 44 5.93 -14.25 -3.02
CA GLY A 44 4.89 -14.48 -2.01
C GLY A 44 3.48 -14.08 -2.45
N ILE A 45 3.30 -13.75 -3.73
CA ILE A 45 1.99 -13.47 -4.32
C ILE A 45 1.30 -14.80 -4.64
N LYS A 46 0.14 -15.08 -4.05
CA LYS A 46 -0.60 -16.32 -4.31
C LYS A 46 -1.17 -16.35 -5.74
N ASP A 47 -1.55 -17.53 -6.22
CA ASP A 47 -2.07 -17.68 -7.58
C ASP A 47 -3.43 -16.99 -7.83
N ASN A 48 -4.17 -16.69 -6.77
CA ASN A 48 -5.54 -16.16 -6.82
C ASN A 48 -5.63 -14.64 -6.60
N VAL A 49 -4.71 -13.86 -7.17
CA VAL A 49 -4.82 -12.39 -7.17
C VAL A 49 -5.82 -11.91 -8.21
N ALA A 50 -6.64 -10.92 -7.87
CA ALA A 50 -7.56 -10.36 -8.84
C ALA A 50 -6.80 -9.60 -9.93
N ALA A 51 -7.23 -9.71 -11.19
CA ALA A 51 -6.60 -9.02 -12.32
C ALA A 51 -6.49 -7.50 -12.11
N ALA A 52 -7.51 -6.89 -11.50
CA ALA A 52 -7.52 -5.47 -11.16
C ALA A 52 -6.42 -5.07 -10.15
N GLU A 53 -6.10 -5.94 -9.19
CA GLU A 53 -5.03 -5.70 -8.20
C GLU A 53 -3.65 -5.76 -8.87
N LEU A 54 -3.43 -6.74 -9.76
CA LEU A 54 -2.19 -6.85 -10.55
C LEU A 54 -2.02 -5.68 -11.53
N SER A 55 -3.10 -5.25 -12.20
CA SER A 55 -3.06 -4.09 -13.10
C SER A 55 -2.80 -2.79 -12.35
N SER A 56 -3.41 -2.62 -11.16
CA SER A 56 -3.15 -1.46 -10.30
C SER A 56 -1.70 -1.44 -9.82
N PHE A 57 -1.15 -2.60 -9.47
CA PHE A 57 0.25 -2.73 -9.07
C PHE A 57 1.21 -2.39 -10.21
N LEU A 58 0.92 -2.88 -11.42
CA LEU A 58 1.67 -2.57 -12.63
C LEU A 58 1.68 -1.06 -12.91
N HIS A 59 0.50 -0.45 -12.93
CA HIS A 59 0.35 0.99 -13.12
C HIS A 59 1.16 1.78 -12.09
N LEU A 60 1.15 1.36 -10.82
CA LEU A 60 1.92 2.01 -9.78
C LEU A 60 3.43 1.90 -10.02
N CYS A 61 3.92 0.71 -10.39
CA CYS A 61 5.33 0.51 -10.74
C CYS A 61 5.75 1.40 -11.92
N GLN A 62 4.91 1.53 -12.95
CA GLN A 62 5.18 2.39 -14.10
C GLN A 62 5.18 3.88 -13.74
N ARG A 63 4.15 4.35 -13.03
CA ARG A 63 3.99 5.76 -12.65
C ARG A 63 5.12 6.24 -11.75
N THR A 64 5.55 5.40 -10.81
CA THR A 64 6.59 5.74 -9.83
C THR A 64 7.98 5.36 -10.29
N GLY A 65 8.09 4.49 -11.30
CA GLY A 65 9.32 3.83 -11.73
C GLY A 65 9.97 3.01 -10.61
N LEU A 66 9.18 2.51 -9.65
CA LEU A 66 9.66 1.57 -8.64
C LEU A 66 9.75 0.17 -9.22
N ASP A 67 10.83 -0.53 -8.87
CA ASP A 67 11.08 -1.88 -9.34
C ASP A 67 10.65 -2.93 -8.30
N PRO A 68 9.63 -3.77 -8.60
CA PRO A 68 9.22 -4.83 -7.69
C PRO A 68 10.27 -5.94 -7.55
N PHE A 69 11.19 -6.09 -8.51
CA PHE A 69 12.20 -7.15 -8.50
C PHE A 69 13.44 -6.78 -7.68
N SER A 70 13.70 -5.48 -7.53
CA SER A 70 14.73 -4.92 -6.65
C SER A 70 14.24 -4.62 -5.24
N ARG A 71 13.09 -5.18 -4.82
CA ARG A 71 12.57 -5.05 -3.43
C ARG A 71 12.22 -3.61 -3.02
N GLN A 72 11.97 -2.74 -3.99
CA GLN A 72 11.58 -1.35 -3.74
C GLN A 72 10.08 -1.23 -3.44
N ILE A 73 9.27 -2.09 -4.05
CA ILE A 73 7.83 -2.16 -3.86
C ILE A 73 7.36 -3.61 -3.89
N TYR A 74 6.34 -3.93 -3.12
CA TYR A 74 5.78 -5.27 -2.95
C TYR A 74 4.27 -5.23 -3.16
N LEU A 75 3.69 -6.36 -3.56
CA LEU A 75 2.26 -6.57 -3.53
C LEU A 75 1.94 -7.55 -2.40
N ILE A 76 1.32 -7.06 -1.34
CA ILE A 76 1.11 -7.82 -0.10
C ILE A 76 -0.36 -8.20 0.02
N GLY A 77 -0.63 -9.50 0.10
CA GLY A 77 -1.96 -10.05 0.38
C GLY A 77 -2.23 -10.10 1.88
N ARG A 78 -3.36 -9.55 2.30
CA ARG A 78 -3.86 -9.67 3.69
C ARG A 78 -5.28 -10.22 3.68
N TRP A 79 -5.59 -11.12 4.59
CA TRP A 79 -6.93 -11.70 4.70
C TRP A 79 -7.95 -10.63 5.09
N SER A 80 -8.93 -10.39 4.23
CA SER A 80 -10.08 -9.53 4.51
C SER A 80 -11.26 -10.38 4.94
N LYS A 81 -11.72 -10.19 6.19
CA LYS A 81 -12.97 -10.82 6.67
C LYS A 81 -14.19 -10.33 5.87
N LYS A 82 -14.16 -9.07 5.41
CA LYS A 82 -15.24 -8.46 4.64
C LYS A 82 -15.37 -9.10 3.26
N ASP A 83 -14.25 -9.34 2.59
CA ASP A 83 -14.23 -9.87 1.21
C ASP A 83 -14.12 -11.40 1.17
N GLY A 84 -13.90 -12.05 2.31
CA GLY A 84 -13.75 -13.51 2.41
C GLY A 84 -12.55 -14.06 1.63
N ARG A 85 -11.55 -13.23 1.36
CA ARG A 85 -10.35 -13.56 0.57
C ARG A 85 -9.16 -12.69 1.00
N ASP A 86 -7.98 -13.04 0.51
CA ASP A 86 -6.84 -12.11 0.56
C ASP A 86 -7.07 -10.94 -0.39
N VAL A 87 -6.92 -9.73 0.12
CA VAL A 87 -6.91 -8.48 -0.66
C VAL A 87 -5.46 -8.04 -0.80
N TYR A 88 -5.05 -7.79 -2.04
CA TYR A 88 -3.66 -7.45 -2.37
C TYR A 88 -3.50 -5.95 -2.50
N THR A 89 -2.56 -5.40 -1.73
CA THR A 89 -2.27 -3.96 -1.70
C THR A 89 -0.79 -3.71 -1.97
N PRO A 90 -0.44 -2.75 -2.84
CA PRO A 90 0.94 -2.34 -3.02
C PRO A 90 1.49 -1.69 -1.74
N GLN A 91 2.67 -2.11 -1.31
CA GLN A 91 3.39 -1.56 -0.16
C GLN A 91 4.82 -1.25 -0.56
N THR A 92 5.27 -0.03 -0.27
CA THR A 92 6.59 0.44 -0.67
C THR A 92 7.58 0.29 0.47
N GLY A 93 8.76 -0.23 0.17
CA GLY A 93 9.86 -0.25 1.12
C GLY A 93 10.44 1.14 1.30
N ILE A 94 11.16 1.38 2.41
CA ILE A 94 11.86 2.64 2.61
C ILE A 94 12.86 2.93 1.47
N ASP A 95 13.47 1.90 0.90
CA ASP A 95 14.36 2.03 -0.25
C ASP A 95 13.63 2.53 -1.51
N GLY A 96 12.35 2.20 -1.69
CA GLY A 96 11.54 2.78 -2.75
C GLY A 96 11.37 4.29 -2.57
N TYR A 97 11.12 4.76 -1.34
CA TYR A 97 11.06 6.19 -1.05
C TYR A 97 12.40 6.89 -1.33
N ARG A 98 13.51 6.27 -0.91
CA ARG A 98 14.87 6.80 -1.16
C ARG A 98 15.19 6.87 -2.65
N VAL A 99 14.82 5.85 -3.43
CA VAL A 99 15.00 5.84 -4.88
C VAL A 99 14.19 6.95 -5.56
N ILE A 100 12.94 7.15 -5.15
CA ILE A 100 12.11 8.27 -5.66
C ILE A 100 12.77 9.61 -5.33
N ALA A 101 13.15 9.82 -4.06
CA ALA A 101 13.79 11.05 -3.60
C ALA A 101 15.08 11.36 -4.39
N GLN A 102 15.96 10.36 -4.55
CA GLN A 102 17.19 10.47 -5.34
C GLN A 102 16.90 10.81 -6.80
N ARG A 103 15.96 10.11 -7.42
CA ARG A 103 15.62 10.28 -8.84
C ARG A 103 15.04 11.67 -9.11
N VAL A 104 14.09 12.11 -8.32
CA VAL A 104 13.46 13.43 -8.46
C VAL A 104 14.48 14.54 -8.23
N THR A 105 15.36 14.37 -7.24
CA THR A 105 16.44 15.33 -6.98
C THR A 105 17.37 15.45 -8.18
N ALA A 106 17.78 14.32 -8.78
CA ALA A 106 18.61 14.31 -9.97
C ALA A 106 17.92 14.95 -11.18
N GLN A 107 16.63 14.67 -11.40
CA GLN A 107 15.84 15.23 -12.50
C GLN A 107 15.62 16.74 -12.38
N THR A 108 15.49 17.26 -11.16
CA THR A 108 15.25 18.68 -10.90
C THR A 108 16.53 19.50 -10.73
N GLY A 109 17.70 18.85 -10.71
CA GLY A 109 18.99 19.50 -10.42
C GLY A 109 19.09 20.04 -8.98
N GLY A 110 18.29 19.49 -8.06
CA GLY A 110 18.24 19.91 -6.66
C GLY A 110 19.28 19.21 -5.79
N THR A 111 19.13 19.38 -4.48
CA THR A 111 19.89 18.64 -3.47
C THR A 111 18.96 18.06 -2.42
N TYR A 112 19.32 16.89 -1.90
CA TYR A 112 18.74 16.41 -0.66
C TYR A 112 19.76 15.62 0.16
N GLY A 113 19.49 15.51 1.46
CA GLY A 113 20.29 14.76 2.41
C GLY A 113 19.55 14.61 3.73
N TYR A 114 20.25 14.15 4.75
CA TYR A 114 19.71 13.91 6.08
C TYR A 114 20.54 14.62 7.13
N GLU A 115 19.90 15.01 8.23
CA GLU A 115 20.59 15.19 9.50
C GLU A 115 20.64 13.85 10.25
N ASP A 116 21.35 13.83 11.38
CA ASP A 116 21.39 12.66 12.25
C ASP A 116 19.98 12.26 12.74
N THR A 117 19.75 10.96 12.76
CA THR A 117 18.57 10.39 13.41
C THR A 117 18.76 10.45 14.92
N VAL A 118 17.74 10.90 15.64
CA VAL A 118 17.76 10.96 17.10
C VAL A 118 16.57 10.22 17.69
N TRP A 119 16.75 9.63 18.86
CA TRP A 119 15.75 8.84 19.57
C TRP A 119 15.41 9.47 20.90
N CYS A 120 14.14 9.35 21.30
CA CYS A 120 13.62 9.89 22.55
C CYS A 120 13.40 8.76 23.56
N ASP A 121 13.87 8.95 24.80
CA ASP A 121 13.52 8.07 25.91
C ASP A 121 12.15 8.42 26.53
N GLN A 122 11.65 7.56 27.43
CA GLN A 122 10.37 7.78 28.11
C GLN A 122 10.33 9.06 28.97
N SER A 123 11.50 9.63 29.31
CA SER A 123 11.60 10.90 30.03
C SER A 123 11.57 12.12 29.11
N GLY A 124 11.50 11.94 27.80
CA GLY A 124 11.51 13.03 26.82
C GLY A 124 12.89 13.48 26.37
N ARG A 125 13.97 12.79 26.80
CA ARG A 125 15.34 13.16 26.40
C ARG A 125 15.72 12.54 25.06
N TRP A 126 16.24 13.37 24.18
CA TRP A 126 16.72 12.97 22.86
C TRP A 126 18.19 12.53 22.90
N ARG A 127 18.54 11.51 22.13
CA ARG A 127 19.87 10.90 22.05
C ARG A 127 20.21 10.57 20.60
N ASP A 128 21.47 10.78 20.24
CA ASP A 128 21.96 10.51 18.87
C ASP A 128 22.23 9.02 18.62
N VAL A 129 22.30 8.22 19.69
CA VAL A 129 22.45 6.76 19.62
C VAL A 129 21.54 6.11 20.65
N TRP A 130 20.90 5.00 20.26
CA TRP A 130 20.07 4.19 21.15
C TRP A 130 20.75 2.86 21.48
N LEU A 131 21.32 2.76 22.69
CA LEU A 131 22.02 1.56 23.17
C LEU A 131 21.20 0.75 24.19
N ALA A 132 20.07 1.28 24.63
CA ALA A 132 19.24 0.63 25.63
C ALA A 132 18.50 -0.57 25.03
N PRO A 133 18.30 -1.66 25.81
CA PRO A 133 17.58 -2.83 25.34
C PRO A 133 16.08 -2.56 25.16
N GLU A 134 15.51 -1.65 25.97
CA GLU A 134 14.13 -1.21 25.80
C GLU A 134 13.92 -0.40 24.51
N PRO A 135 12.74 -0.50 23.88
CA PRO A 135 12.40 0.35 22.74
C PRO A 135 12.46 1.84 23.10
N PRO A 136 12.96 2.71 22.19
CA PRO A 136 12.82 4.14 22.35
C PRO A 136 11.34 4.54 22.31
N ALA A 137 10.97 5.60 23.03
CA ALA A 137 9.61 6.14 23.02
C ALA A 137 9.25 6.76 21.67
N ALA A 138 10.24 7.36 20.97
CA ALA A 138 10.08 7.90 19.64
C ALA A 138 11.42 7.96 18.88
N ALA A 139 11.36 8.14 17.56
CA ALA A 139 12.49 8.56 16.75
C ALA A 139 12.13 9.81 15.94
N LYS A 140 13.14 10.61 15.61
CA LYS A 140 13.03 11.79 14.76
C LYS A 140 14.06 11.71 13.65
N VAL A 141 13.61 11.97 12.43
CA VAL A 141 14.46 12.10 11.24
C VAL A 141 14.18 13.45 10.61
N THR A 142 15.23 14.09 10.09
CA THR A 142 15.14 15.34 9.34
C THR A 142 15.75 15.16 7.97
N VAL A 143 14.93 15.34 6.93
CA VAL A 143 15.41 15.43 5.54
C VAL A 143 15.70 16.89 5.23
N ILE A 144 16.85 17.16 4.64
CA ILE A 144 17.20 18.46 4.07
C ILE A 144 16.95 18.37 2.57
N ARG A 145 16.13 19.26 2.00
CA ARG A 145 15.93 19.35 0.55
C ARG A 145 16.02 20.81 0.14
N ASN A 146 16.92 21.13 -0.80
CA ASN A 146 17.17 22.50 -1.28
C ASN A 146 17.36 23.52 -0.14
N GLY A 147 18.11 23.13 0.90
CA GLY A 147 18.37 23.98 2.08
C GLY A 147 17.23 24.08 3.09
N GLN A 148 16.07 23.47 2.83
CA GLN A 148 14.93 23.46 3.75
C GLN A 148 14.87 22.17 4.58
N ARG A 149 14.43 22.29 5.83
CA ARG A 149 14.34 21.19 6.80
C ARG A 149 12.93 20.60 6.85
N PHE A 150 12.82 19.29 6.66
CA PHE A 150 11.59 18.51 6.77
C PHE A 150 11.76 17.45 7.85
N SER A 151 11.36 17.78 9.09
CA SER A 151 11.48 16.88 10.22
C SER A 151 10.17 16.14 10.51
N ALA A 152 10.27 14.87 10.90
CA ALA A 152 9.14 14.09 11.39
C ALA A 152 9.54 13.24 12.60
N VAL A 153 8.57 13.03 13.50
CA VAL A 153 8.69 12.20 14.69
C VAL A 153 7.71 11.04 14.55
N ALA A 154 8.17 9.82 14.83
CA ALA A 154 7.32 8.65 14.95
C ALA A 154 7.36 8.14 16.39
N ALA A 155 6.21 8.05 17.05
CA ALA A 155 6.10 7.53 18.41
C ALA A 155 5.94 6.00 18.38
N PHE A 156 6.72 5.27 19.17
CA PHE A 156 6.75 3.82 19.14
C PHE A 156 5.37 3.19 19.35
N ARG A 157 4.59 3.72 20.30
CA ARG A 157 3.24 3.26 20.64
C ARG A 157 2.25 3.32 19.46
N GLU A 158 2.42 4.27 18.54
CA GLU A 158 1.49 4.49 17.43
C GLU A 158 1.75 3.50 16.28
N TYR A 159 3.01 3.07 16.13
CA TYR A 159 3.44 2.27 14.97
C TYR A 159 3.69 0.80 15.29
N VAL A 160 3.95 0.45 16.56
CA VAL A 160 4.28 -0.92 16.92
C VAL A 160 3.12 -1.85 16.59
N GLN A 161 3.44 -2.95 15.90
CA GLN A 161 2.51 -4.05 15.72
C GLN A 161 2.73 -5.06 16.85
N THR A 162 1.68 -5.40 17.56
CA THR A 162 1.73 -6.33 18.69
C THR A 162 0.90 -7.58 18.44
N PHE A 163 1.23 -8.65 19.17
CA PHE A 163 0.34 -9.78 19.35
C PHE A 163 -0.81 -9.40 20.32
N PRO A 164 -1.87 -10.23 20.45
CA PRO A 164 -2.95 -9.98 21.40
C PRO A 164 -2.51 -9.89 22.87
N ASP A 165 -1.33 -10.40 23.22
CA ASP A 165 -0.74 -10.31 24.55
C ASP A 165 0.05 -8.99 24.78
N GLY A 166 0.10 -8.10 23.78
CA GLY A 166 0.81 -6.83 23.84
C GLY A 166 2.29 -6.89 23.45
N ASN A 167 2.85 -8.07 23.18
CA ASN A 167 4.25 -8.20 22.82
C ASN A 167 4.50 -7.75 21.36
N PRO A 168 5.60 -7.01 21.08
CA PRO A 168 5.94 -6.60 19.71
C PRO A 168 6.13 -7.79 18.77
N LYS A 169 5.72 -7.64 17.51
CA LYS A 169 5.76 -8.69 16.49
C LYS A 169 6.94 -8.52 15.52
N GLY A 170 7.58 -9.63 15.17
CA GLY A 170 8.55 -9.70 14.06
C GLY A 170 9.73 -8.73 14.24
N LEU A 171 9.92 -7.84 13.26
CA LEU A 171 11.02 -6.85 13.28
C LEU A 171 10.91 -5.87 14.45
N TRP A 172 9.71 -5.62 14.98
CA TRP A 172 9.51 -4.73 16.12
C TRP A 172 10.10 -5.29 17.41
N ALA A 173 10.09 -6.61 17.61
CA ALA A 173 10.76 -7.25 18.75
C ALA A 173 12.27 -7.32 18.57
N LYS A 174 12.74 -7.54 17.33
CA LYS A 174 14.16 -7.76 17.05
C LYS A 174 14.97 -6.47 16.99
N MET A 175 14.42 -5.41 16.39
CA MET A 175 15.12 -4.15 16.11
C MET A 175 14.19 -2.93 16.28
N PRO A 176 13.65 -2.69 17.49
CA PRO A 176 12.64 -1.66 17.72
C PRO A 176 13.11 -0.25 17.37
N ALA A 177 14.34 0.11 17.76
CA ALA A 177 14.90 1.44 17.48
C ALA A 177 15.06 1.72 15.98
N GLY A 178 15.50 0.72 15.22
CA GLY A 178 15.62 0.81 13.76
C GLY A 178 14.27 0.88 13.06
N GLN A 179 13.28 0.12 13.55
CA GLN A 179 11.93 0.15 12.99
C GLN A 179 11.25 1.52 13.15
N ILE A 180 11.33 2.12 14.34
CA ILE A 180 10.70 3.43 14.53
C ILE A 180 11.47 4.55 13.82
N ALA A 181 12.81 4.46 13.71
CA ALA A 181 13.61 5.36 12.89
C ALA A 181 13.20 5.31 11.42
N LYS A 182 12.98 4.10 10.88
CA LYS A 182 12.48 3.90 9.52
C LYS A 182 11.11 4.55 9.30
N CYS A 183 10.21 4.47 10.28
CA CYS A 183 8.91 5.15 10.22
C CYS A 183 9.08 6.68 10.18
N ALA A 184 9.92 7.23 11.06
CA ALA A 184 10.22 8.65 11.07
C ALA A 184 10.85 9.13 9.75
N GLU A 185 11.72 8.31 9.15
CA GLU A 185 12.30 8.58 7.83
C GLU A 185 11.24 8.63 6.73
N ALA A 186 10.33 7.65 6.68
CA ALA A 186 9.24 7.63 5.71
C ALA A 186 8.37 8.89 5.79
N LEU A 187 8.02 9.31 7.02
CA LEU A 187 7.27 10.54 7.26
C LEU A 187 8.05 11.80 6.82
N ALA A 188 9.35 11.86 7.10
CA ALA A 188 10.19 12.99 6.71
C ALA A 188 10.32 13.10 5.18
N LEU A 189 10.51 11.96 4.50
CA LEU A 189 10.51 11.89 3.04
C LEU A 189 9.16 12.29 2.45
N ARG A 190 8.04 11.85 3.04
CA ARG A 190 6.69 12.27 2.62
C ARG A 190 6.50 13.78 2.71
N LYS A 191 7.04 14.43 3.76
CA LYS A 191 7.03 15.90 3.88
C LYS A 191 7.93 16.57 2.84
N ALA A 192 9.09 16.00 2.56
CA ALA A 192 10.06 16.56 1.62
C ALA A 192 9.68 16.35 0.15
N PHE A 193 8.98 15.26 -0.19
CA PHE A 193 8.61 14.85 -1.56
C PHE A 193 7.10 14.50 -1.68
N PRO A 194 6.18 15.42 -1.31
CA PRO A 194 4.76 15.10 -1.15
C PRO A 194 4.07 14.71 -2.47
N HIS A 195 4.42 15.36 -3.58
CA HIS A 195 3.85 15.03 -4.89
C HIS A 195 4.38 13.70 -5.44
N ASP A 196 5.67 13.44 -5.26
CA ASP A 196 6.34 12.26 -5.82
C ASP A 196 5.97 10.98 -5.06
N LEU A 197 5.71 11.10 -3.76
CA LEU A 197 5.28 10.00 -2.89
C LEU A 197 3.75 9.89 -2.77
N ALA A 198 3.00 10.74 -3.48
CA ALA A 198 1.54 10.69 -3.47
C ALA A 198 1.01 9.34 -3.97
N GLY A 199 0.11 8.73 -3.20
CA GLY A 199 -0.49 7.43 -3.52
C GLY A 199 0.46 6.24 -3.35
N VAL A 200 1.60 6.44 -2.69
CA VAL A 200 2.57 5.39 -2.38
C VAL A 200 2.71 5.33 -0.86
N TYR A 201 2.49 4.16 -0.25
CA TYR A 201 2.47 4.01 1.20
C TYR A 201 3.44 2.93 1.65
N THR A 202 4.12 3.18 2.76
CA THR A 202 4.91 2.14 3.43
C THR A 202 4.00 1.19 4.20
N ALA A 203 4.51 -0.03 4.46
CA ALA A 203 3.78 -1.02 5.25
C ALA A 203 3.42 -0.49 6.65
N GLU A 204 4.34 0.27 7.27
CA GLU A 204 4.17 0.84 8.59
C GLU A 204 3.13 1.99 8.63
N GLU A 205 3.04 2.83 7.60
CA GLU A 205 1.97 3.86 7.53
C GLU A 205 0.57 3.23 7.43
N MET A 206 0.44 2.16 6.65
CA MET A 206 -0.83 1.43 6.53
C MET A 206 -1.20 0.74 7.85
N ALA A 207 -0.21 0.11 8.51
CA ALA A 207 -0.41 -0.53 9.80
C ALA A 207 -0.78 0.47 10.91
N GLN A 208 -0.17 1.67 10.89
CA GLN A 208 -0.49 2.71 11.87
C GLN A 208 -1.94 3.20 11.72
N ALA A 209 -2.43 3.34 10.48
CA ALA A 209 -3.83 3.68 10.23
C ALA A 209 -4.78 2.60 10.79
N GLU A 210 -4.46 1.31 10.56
CA GLU A 210 -5.21 0.18 11.12
C GLU A 210 -5.18 0.18 12.67
N ASN A 211 -4.04 0.50 13.29
CA ASN A 211 -3.92 0.62 14.75
C ASN A 211 -4.80 1.75 15.31
N ALA A 212 -4.82 2.91 14.65
CA ALA A 212 -5.63 4.05 15.07
C ALA A 212 -7.14 3.74 15.02
N GLU A 213 -7.59 2.98 14.01
CA GLU A 213 -8.98 2.50 13.92
C GLU A 213 -9.33 1.53 15.07
N GLN A 214 -8.39 0.68 15.50
CA GLN A 214 -8.59 -0.23 16.63
C GLN A 214 -8.68 0.49 17.98
N GLU A 215 -7.84 1.50 18.21
CA GLU A 215 -7.93 2.33 19.42
C GLU A 215 -9.25 3.10 19.50
N GLN A 216 -9.75 3.60 18.37
CA GLN A 216 -11.06 4.30 18.29
C GLN A 216 -12.26 3.35 18.40
N ALA A 217 -12.09 2.06 18.10
CA ALA A 217 -13.14 1.04 18.24
C ALA A 217 -13.30 0.50 19.67
N ALA A 218 -12.45 0.93 20.63
CA ALA A 218 -12.76 0.79 22.06
C ALA A 218 -14.06 1.57 22.37
N PRO A 219 -14.95 1.10 23.27
CA PRO A 219 -16.35 1.50 23.27
C PRO A 219 -16.53 2.98 23.68
N GLU A 220 -16.48 3.87 22.70
CA GLU A 220 -17.02 5.21 22.82
C GLU A 220 -18.53 5.10 22.70
N GLN A 221 -19.25 5.50 23.76
CA GLN A 221 -20.71 5.46 23.80
C GLN A 221 -21.27 6.19 22.56
N PRO A 222 -22.23 5.62 21.83
CA PRO A 222 -22.65 6.16 20.55
C PRO A 222 -23.29 7.52 20.75
N ARG A 223 -22.56 8.59 20.43
CA ARG A 223 -23.18 9.85 20.05
C ARG A 223 -23.90 9.60 18.75
N ARG A 224 -25.23 9.64 18.82
CA ARG A 224 -26.16 9.46 17.71
C ARG A 224 -25.79 10.41 16.56
N ALA A 225 -25.06 9.91 15.57
CA ALA A 225 -24.71 10.66 14.38
C ALA A 225 -25.99 10.92 13.56
N GLN A 226 -26.27 12.19 13.29
CA GLN A 226 -27.28 12.58 12.32
C GLN A 226 -26.81 12.12 10.94
N ARG A 227 -27.72 11.53 10.17
CA ARG A 227 -27.50 11.02 8.82
C ARG A 227 -27.02 12.16 7.92
N ALA A 228 -25.84 12.00 7.32
CA ALA A 228 -25.35 12.90 6.29
C ALA A 228 -26.23 12.80 5.03
N GLU A 229 -26.55 13.94 4.44
CA GLU A 229 -27.24 14.03 3.14
C GLU A 229 -26.29 13.56 2.01
N PRO A 230 -26.80 12.82 1.00
CA PRO A 230 -25.98 12.36 -0.13
C PRO A 230 -25.53 13.54 -1.01
N GLY A 231 -24.30 13.44 -1.52
CA GLY A 231 -23.67 14.48 -2.31
C GLY A 231 -24.17 14.55 -3.77
N PRO A 232 -23.87 15.65 -4.51
CA PRO A 232 -24.52 15.99 -5.79
C PRO A 232 -24.26 15.05 -6.97
N TRP A 233 -23.45 14.00 -6.80
CA TRP A 233 -23.03 13.09 -7.87
C TRP A 233 -23.53 11.65 -7.69
N GLU A 234 -24.36 11.39 -6.68
CA GLU A 234 -25.01 10.09 -6.51
C GLU A 234 -26.21 10.01 -7.47
N GLN A 235 -25.91 9.67 -8.73
CA GLN A 235 -26.90 9.43 -9.75
C GLN A 235 -27.74 8.21 -9.36
N GLN A 236 -29.04 8.43 -9.13
CA GLN A 236 -30.00 7.39 -8.80
C GLN A 236 -30.02 6.33 -9.91
N ALA A 237 -29.67 5.08 -9.55
CA ALA A 237 -29.88 3.94 -10.43
C ALA A 237 -31.38 3.80 -10.75
N PRO A 238 -31.77 3.44 -11.98
CA PRO A 238 -33.18 3.28 -12.32
C PRO A 238 -33.80 2.15 -11.48
N PRO A 239 -35.08 2.26 -11.09
CA PRO A 239 -35.71 1.29 -10.20
C PRO A 239 -35.82 -0.08 -10.87
N THR A 240 -35.09 -1.07 -10.33
CA THR A 240 -35.26 -2.47 -10.68
C THR A 240 -36.63 -2.93 -10.16
N GLN A 241 -37.58 -3.17 -11.07
CA GLN A 241 -38.81 -3.91 -10.75
C GLN A 241 -38.43 -5.35 -10.38
N GLN A 242 -38.34 -5.64 -9.09
CA GLN A 242 -38.26 -7.01 -8.61
C GLN A 242 -39.62 -7.67 -8.79
N ALA A 243 -39.69 -8.70 -9.63
CA ALA A 243 -40.87 -9.56 -9.73
C ALA A 243 -41.19 -10.19 -8.35
N PRO A 244 -42.47 -10.41 -8.02
CA PRO A 244 -42.86 -10.92 -6.71
C PRO A 244 -42.23 -12.28 -6.45
N ARG A 245 -41.44 -12.36 -5.38
CA ARG A 245 -40.79 -13.59 -4.93
C ARG A 245 -41.87 -14.52 -4.38
N ARG A 246 -41.95 -15.74 -4.92
CA ARG A 246 -42.89 -16.77 -4.47
C ARG A 246 -42.58 -17.17 -3.02
N ASP A 247 -43.60 -17.19 -2.17
CA ASP A 247 -43.47 -17.56 -0.76
C ASP A 247 -43.63 -19.08 -0.60
N PHE A 248 -42.52 -19.79 -0.80
CA PHE A 248 -42.49 -21.24 -0.66
C PHE A 248 -42.84 -21.73 0.75
N LEU A 249 -42.68 -20.88 1.77
CA LEU A 249 -42.97 -21.27 3.16
C LEU A 249 -44.48 -21.28 3.39
N ALA A 250 -45.19 -20.23 2.95
CA ALA A 250 -46.64 -20.18 3.04
C ALA A 250 -47.31 -21.31 2.23
N GLU A 251 -46.78 -21.62 1.05
CA GLU A 251 -47.30 -22.71 0.22
C GLU A 251 -47.04 -24.09 0.83
N ALA A 252 -45.88 -24.30 1.45
CA ALA A 252 -45.58 -25.56 2.14
C ALA A 252 -46.46 -25.77 3.39
N GLN A 253 -46.87 -24.69 4.06
CA GLN A 253 -47.76 -24.76 5.22
C GLN A 253 -49.21 -25.07 4.83
N ALA A 254 -49.62 -24.72 3.61
CA ALA A 254 -50.95 -24.96 3.08
C ALA A 254 -51.11 -26.31 2.35
N ALA A 255 -50.01 -27.04 2.14
CA ALA A 255 -50.00 -28.33 1.47
C ALA A 255 -50.77 -29.40 2.27
N ALA A 256 -51.55 -30.24 1.56
CA ALA A 256 -52.45 -31.20 2.20
C ALA A 256 -51.72 -32.45 2.71
N ASP A 257 -50.55 -32.76 2.13
CA ASP A 257 -49.77 -33.93 2.49
C ASP A 257 -48.24 -33.72 2.33
N ALA A 258 -47.49 -34.71 2.82
CA ALA A 258 -46.03 -34.67 2.82
C ALA A 258 -45.40 -34.84 1.44
N ASP A 259 -46.15 -35.29 0.42
CA ASP A 259 -45.63 -35.42 -0.94
C ASP A 259 -45.67 -34.07 -1.67
N GLU A 260 -46.72 -33.27 -1.44
CA GLU A 260 -46.81 -31.90 -1.92
C GLU A 260 -45.72 -30.99 -1.33
N VAL A 261 -45.43 -31.11 -0.03
CA VAL A 261 -44.35 -30.36 0.62
C VAL A 261 -42.98 -30.71 0.02
N ARG A 262 -42.73 -32.00 -0.27
CA ARG A 262 -41.47 -32.46 -0.89
C ARG A 262 -41.30 -31.95 -2.32
N ALA A 263 -42.41 -31.84 -3.07
CA ALA A 263 -42.40 -31.24 -4.40
C ALA A 263 -42.07 -29.74 -4.35
N LEU A 264 -42.68 -28.98 -3.44
CA LEU A 264 -42.43 -27.55 -3.25
C LEU A 264 -40.98 -27.27 -2.82
N TRP A 265 -40.43 -28.08 -1.91
CA TRP A 265 -39.02 -27.99 -1.52
C TRP A 265 -38.05 -28.17 -2.70
N SER A 266 -38.37 -29.13 -3.59
CA SER A 266 -37.55 -29.41 -4.78
C SER A 266 -37.63 -28.28 -5.82
N ILE A 267 -38.69 -27.47 -5.81
CA ILE A 267 -38.86 -26.29 -6.66
C ILE A 267 -38.12 -25.09 -6.05
N ALA A 268 -38.27 -24.84 -4.74
CA ALA A 268 -37.58 -23.78 -4.02
C ALA A 268 -36.05 -23.89 -4.15
N LYS A 269 -35.53 -25.12 -3.97
CA LYS A 269 -34.09 -25.41 -4.11
C LYS A 269 -33.55 -25.13 -5.51
N ARG A 270 -34.34 -25.37 -6.57
CA ARG A 270 -33.94 -25.04 -7.95
C ARG A 270 -34.02 -23.53 -8.24
N ALA A 271 -34.86 -22.80 -7.52
CA ALA A 271 -35.01 -21.36 -7.64
C ALA A 271 -34.00 -20.55 -6.79
N GLY A 272 -33.11 -21.21 -6.04
CA GLY A 272 -32.12 -20.55 -5.17
C GLY A 272 -32.74 -19.80 -3.99
N ALA A 273 -33.93 -20.22 -3.57
CA ALA A 273 -34.68 -19.70 -2.43
C ALA A 273 -34.36 -20.47 -1.13
#